data_AF-C4QZI3-F1
#
_entry.id   AF-C4QZI3-F1
#
_cell.length_a   1.000
_cell.length_b   1.000
_cell.length_c   1.000
_cell.angle_alpha   90.00
_cell.angle_beta   90.00
_cell.angle_gamma   90.00
#
_symmetry.space_group_name_H-M   'P 1'
#
loop_
_entity.id
_entity.type
_entity.pdbx_description
1 polymer ?
#
loop_
_entity_poly.entity_id
_entity_poly.type
_entity_poly.pdbx_seq_one_letter_code
_entity_poly.pdbx_strand_id
1 'polypeptide(L)'
;MVQFIPILVLIFLLFCFILIVLFGDLPSYRGTLIPRIRQTLILILSCSGNGLVAADRRFLGGVVTKLVSSPIIRKTLGWLIPSMYFVIMWNCLKLFFNKVYPTLYSQLEFILVIVPSLIVNFSSFLLATFISPGVPTHTDLDKLLAQFPYNGLIFHSFYDYKFSNPEYYNKKVTCSTCHLTKIPRSKHCSHCGQCFLLLDHHCIWLNNCVGYNNYKWFLIFLVDMDWVFLYGGYLNYKFLKNQIADEVPWSSYLREIWVLRKVSFDNEVAQILLLLCTVLFPVVFGFTIEHFRNIYLGVTTNETAKWKFIQALIEEGILYQYSDKNTQCTYLIKSRLHFLRLDNEESFKDIDFMIGRLSKIESIHDIDNIYDKGFLQNFKERMRIQ
;
A
#
# COMPACT_ATOMS: atom_id res chain seq x y z
N MET A 1 -32.70 -12.96 -13.71
CA MET A 1 -31.47 -13.78 -13.68
C MET A 1 -30.69 -13.79 -14.99
N VAL A 2 -31.26 -14.15 -16.15
CA VAL A 2 -30.50 -14.23 -17.43
C VAL A 2 -29.86 -12.89 -17.84
N GLN A 3 -30.47 -11.75 -17.50
CA GLN A 3 -29.88 -10.42 -17.78
C GLN A 3 -28.92 -9.92 -16.69
N PHE A 4 -29.03 -10.41 -15.44
CA PHE A 4 -28.21 -9.94 -14.32
C PHE A 4 -26.94 -10.76 -14.10
N ILE A 5 -26.97 -12.07 -14.36
CA ILE A 5 -25.78 -12.93 -14.25
C ILE A 5 -24.66 -12.43 -15.18
N PRO A 6 -24.91 -12.06 -16.45
CA PRO A 6 -23.87 -11.50 -17.31
C PRO A 6 -23.29 -10.20 -16.75
N ILE A 7 -24.10 -9.33 -16.13
CA ILE A 7 -23.65 -8.09 -15.51
C ILE A 7 -22.79 -8.39 -14.28
N LEU A 8 -23.20 -9.31 -13.41
CA LEU A 8 -22.43 -9.73 -12.24
C LEU A 8 -21.10 -10.38 -12.63
N VAL A 9 -21.12 -11.24 -13.65
CA VAL A 9 -19.92 -11.86 -14.22
C VAL A 9 -19.02 -10.79 -14.82
N LEU A 10 -19.57 -9.81 -15.55
CA LEU A 10 -18.80 -8.70 -16.10
C LEU A 10 -18.16 -7.84 -15.00
N ILE A 11 -18.90 -7.50 -13.95
CA ILE A 11 -18.41 -6.75 -12.79
C ILE A 11 -17.29 -7.54 -12.10
N PHE A 12 -17.49 -8.83 -11.87
CA PHE A 12 -16.48 -9.70 -11.27
C PHE A 12 -15.23 -9.81 -12.13
N LEU A 13 -15.37 -10.01 -13.44
CA LEU A 13 -14.25 -10.07 -14.39
C LEU A 13 -13.50 -8.74 -14.44
N LEU A 14 -14.21 -7.61 -14.48
CA LEU A 14 -13.61 -6.27 -14.45
C LEU A 14 -12.85 -6.04 -13.14
N PHE A 15 -13.43 -6.48 -12.03
CA PHE A 15 -12.81 -6.41 -10.71
C PHE A 15 -11.54 -7.26 -10.64
N CYS A 16 -11.58 -8.52 -11.08
CA CYS A 16 -10.41 -9.37 -11.18
C CYS A 16 -9.33 -8.75 -12.09
N PHE A 17 -9.74 -8.19 -13.23
CA PHE A 17 -8.83 -7.48 -14.13
C PHE A 17 -8.12 -6.31 -13.42
N ILE A 18 -8.88 -5.45 -12.73
CA ILE A 18 -8.33 -4.31 -11.98
C ILE A 18 -7.35 -4.79 -10.91
N LEU A 19 -7.71 -5.81 -10.13
CA LEU A 19 -6.85 -6.36 -9.08
C LEU A 19 -5.54 -6.92 -9.65
N ILE A 20 -5.60 -7.67 -10.75
CA ILE A 20 -4.41 -8.24 -11.37
C ILE A 20 -3.51 -7.14 -11.93
N VAL A 21 -4.08 -6.12 -12.60
CA VAL A 21 -3.30 -5.02 -13.16
C VAL A 21 -2.59 -4.21 -12.06
N LEU A 22 -3.32 -3.87 -10.99
CA LEU A 22 -2.80 -3.03 -9.91
C LEU A 22 -1.87 -3.80 -8.94
N PHE A 23 -2.24 -5.03 -8.58
CA PHE A 23 -1.60 -5.76 -7.48
C PHE A 23 -0.87 -7.03 -7.91
N GLY A 24 -0.93 -7.43 -9.19
CA GLY A 24 -0.29 -8.66 -9.65
C GLY A 24 1.25 -8.66 -9.60
N ASP A 25 1.88 -7.52 -9.30
CA ASP A 25 3.34 -7.40 -9.04
C ASP A 25 3.69 -7.48 -7.54
N LEU A 26 2.68 -7.60 -6.67
CA LEU A 26 2.95 -7.74 -5.24
C LEU A 26 3.83 -8.97 -5.05
N PRO A 27 4.92 -8.88 -4.25
CA PRO A 27 5.86 -9.97 -4.28
C PRO A 27 5.34 -11.25 -3.63
N SER A 28 4.23 -11.16 -2.87
CA SER A 28 3.47 -12.30 -2.36
C SER A 28 2.89 -13.20 -3.46
N TYR A 29 2.79 -12.70 -4.71
CA TYR A 29 2.33 -13.46 -5.87
C TYR A 29 3.47 -13.99 -6.75
N ARG A 30 4.74 -13.76 -6.40
CA ARG A 30 5.88 -14.31 -7.15
C ARG A 30 5.80 -15.85 -7.15
N GLY A 31 6.05 -16.47 -8.31
CA GLY A 31 5.91 -17.92 -8.50
C GLY A 31 4.50 -18.41 -8.86
N THR A 32 3.48 -17.53 -8.82
CA THR A 32 2.11 -17.87 -9.25
C THR A 32 1.86 -17.50 -10.73
N LEU A 33 0.65 -17.78 -11.24
CA LEU A 33 0.22 -17.35 -12.58
C LEU A 33 -0.11 -15.84 -12.65
N ILE A 34 -0.41 -15.20 -11.52
CA ILE A 34 -0.88 -13.80 -11.46
C ILE A 34 0.12 -12.82 -12.12
N PRO A 35 1.44 -12.87 -11.82
CA PRO A 35 2.41 -11.97 -12.44
C PRO A 35 2.50 -12.15 -13.97
N ARG A 36 2.37 -13.38 -14.48
CA ARG A 36 2.40 -13.66 -15.93
C ARG A 36 1.19 -13.08 -16.64
N ILE A 37 0.00 -13.25 -16.05
CA ILE A 37 -1.24 -12.65 -16.56
C ILE A 37 -1.10 -11.12 -16.55
N ARG A 38 -0.65 -10.53 -15.44
CA ARG A 38 -0.43 -9.09 -15.34
C ARG A 38 0.54 -8.59 -16.42
N GLN A 39 1.69 -9.24 -16.62
CA GLN A 39 2.66 -8.83 -17.65
C GLN A 39 2.03 -8.83 -19.04
N THR A 40 1.23 -9.87 -19.35
CA THR A 40 0.50 -9.95 -20.62
C THR A 40 -0.49 -8.80 -20.78
N LEU A 41 -1.30 -8.52 -19.74
CA LEU A 41 -2.25 -7.40 -19.74
C LEU A 41 -1.54 -6.05 -19.89
N ILE A 42 -0.41 -5.84 -19.22
CA ILE A 42 0.39 -4.61 -19.34
C ILE A 42 0.96 -4.46 -20.73
N LEU A 43 1.45 -5.54 -21.34
CA LEU A 43 1.95 -5.51 -22.72
C LEU A 43 0.83 -5.12 -23.69
N ILE A 44 -0.36 -5.71 -23.57
CA ILE A 44 -1.54 -5.34 -24.36
C ILE A 44 -1.88 -3.86 -24.17
N LEU A 45 -2.00 -3.41 -22.91
CA LEU A 45 -2.32 -2.02 -22.58
C LEU A 45 -1.24 -1.05 -23.06
N SER A 46 0.03 -1.47 -23.04
CA SER A 46 1.18 -0.68 -23.49
C SER A 46 1.24 -0.59 -25.01
N CYS A 47 0.87 -1.64 -25.75
CA CYS A 47 0.68 -1.57 -27.20
C CYS A 47 -0.43 -0.57 -27.55
N SER A 48 -1.57 -0.62 -26.85
CA SER A 48 -2.66 0.35 -27.04
C SER A 48 -2.24 1.77 -26.65
N GLY A 49 -1.52 1.94 -25.54
CA GLY A 49 -1.02 3.23 -25.07
C GLY A 49 0.00 3.86 -26.01
N ASN A 50 0.94 3.05 -26.53
CA ASN A 50 1.90 3.49 -27.55
C ASN A 50 1.19 3.87 -28.86
N GLY A 51 0.13 3.15 -29.22
CA GLY A 51 -0.75 3.52 -30.34
C GLY A 51 -1.43 4.87 -30.14
N LEU A 52 -1.94 5.16 -28.94
CA LEU A 52 -2.53 6.46 -28.59
C LEU A 52 -1.49 7.59 -28.60
N VAL A 53 -0.30 7.37 -28.06
CA VAL A 53 0.81 8.35 -28.10
C VAL A 53 1.27 8.59 -29.53
N ALA A 54 1.35 7.54 -30.36
CA ALA A 54 1.69 7.66 -31.77
C ALA A 54 0.59 8.41 -32.55
N ALA A 55 -0.68 8.15 -32.26
CA ALA A 55 -1.81 8.86 -32.84
C ALA A 55 -1.81 10.35 -32.44
N ASP A 56 -1.59 10.67 -31.16
CA ASP A 56 -1.46 12.05 -30.70
C ASP A 56 -0.28 12.77 -31.37
N ARG A 57 0.87 12.11 -31.51
CA ARG A 57 2.01 12.67 -32.27
C ARG A 57 1.68 12.91 -33.73
N ARG A 58 0.91 12.01 -34.37
CA ARG A 58 0.58 12.08 -35.79
C ARG A 58 -0.52 13.09 -36.12
N PHE A 59 -1.57 13.16 -35.32
CA PHE A 59 -2.77 13.94 -35.61
C PHE A 59 -2.87 15.24 -34.80
N LEU A 60 -2.28 15.28 -33.61
CA LEU A 60 -2.37 16.41 -32.67
C LEU A 60 -0.99 16.98 -32.31
N GLY A 61 0.08 16.57 -33.00
CA GLY A 61 1.44 17.07 -32.78
C GLY A 61 2.03 16.77 -31.40
N GLY A 62 1.48 15.78 -30.67
CA GLY A 62 1.94 15.41 -29.33
C GLY A 62 1.38 16.31 -28.21
N VAL A 63 0.36 17.12 -28.50
CA VAL A 63 -0.25 18.06 -27.54
C VAL A 63 -0.83 17.32 -26.34
N VAL A 64 -1.57 16.22 -26.55
CA VAL A 64 -2.21 15.49 -25.46
C VAL A 64 -1.16 14.84 -24.56
N THR A 65 -0.12 14.24 -25.14
CA THR A 65 0.97 13.61 -24.39
C THR A 65 1.72 14.63 -23.52
N LYS A 66 2.02 15.82 -24.08
CA LYS A 66 2.66 16.91 -23.31
C LYS A 66 1.75 17.43 -22.20
N LEU A 67 0.46 17.58 -22.49
CA LEU A 67 -0.55 18.06 -21.56
C LEU A 67 -0.67 17.09 -20.36
N VAL A 68 -0.89 15.80 -20.62
CA VAL A 68 -1.06 14.77 -19.58
C VAL A 68 0.25 14.53 -18.79
N SER A 69 1.41 14.75 -19.42
CA SER A 69 2.72 14.64 -18.75
C SER A 69 3.07 15.86 -17.89
N SER A 70 2.31 16.96 -17.99
CA SER A 70 2.53 18.16 -17.18
C SER A 70 2.33 17.83 -15.68
N PRO A 71 3.28 18.17 -14.80
CA PRO A 71 3.15 17.93 -13.36
C PRO A 71 1.90 18.56 -12.76
N ILE A 72 1.50 19.74 -13.24
CA ILE A 72 0.31 20.47 -12.80
C ILE A 72 -0.93 19.66 -13.16
N ILE A 73 -1.03 19.21 -14.41
CA ILE A 73 -2.20 18.48 -14.89
C ILE A 73 -2.28 17.11 -14.23
N ARG A 74 -1.17 16.40 -14.07
CA ARG A 74 -1.12 15.14 -13.33
C ARG A 74 -1.60 15.31 -11.89
N LYS A 75 -1.20 16.39 -11.21
CA LYS A 75 -1.65 16.71 -9.85
C LYS A 75 -3.15 17.01 -9.80
N THR A 76 -3.66 17.76 -10.77
CA THR A 76 -5.10 18.06 -10.90
C THR A 76 -5.93 16.82 -11.22
N LEU A 77 -5.52 16.03 -12.21
CA LEU A 77 -6.17 14.76 -12.58
C LEU A 77 -6.09 13.72 -11.46
N GLY A 78 -5.06 13.78 -10.62
CA GLY A 78 -4.95 12.94 -9.42
C GLY A 78 -6.14 13.09 -8.46
N TRP A 79 -6.83 14.23 -8.47
CA TRP A 79 -8.03 14.45 -7.65
C TRP A 79 -9.28 13.72 -8.15
N LEU A 80 -9.28 13.22 -9.40
CA LEU A 80 -10.42 12.47 -9.93
C LEU A 80 -10.75 11.24 -9.07
N ILE A 81 -9.74 10.53 -8.56
CA ILE A 81 -9.95 9.32 -7.77
C ILE A 81 -10.52 9.63 -6.37
N PRO A 82 -9.93 10.53 -5.55
CA PRO A 82 -10.54 10.97 -4.30
C PRO A 82 -11.96 11.54 -4.47
N SER A 83 -12.19 12.34 -5.52
CA SER A 83 -13.51 12.91 -5.80
C SER A 83 -14.52 11.82 -6.19
N MET A 84 -14.11 10.86 -7.02
CA MET A 84 -14.94 9.70 -7.37
C MET A 84 -15.34 8.91 -6.13
N TYR A 85 -14.39 8.66 -5.21
CA TYR A 85 -14.67 8.02 -3.94
C TYR A 85 -15.77 8.77 -3.16
N PHE A 86 -15.62 10.08 -2.99
CA PHE A 86 -16.60 10.90 -2.26
C PHE A 86 -17.99 10.86 -2.92
N VAL A 87 -18.04 10.98 -4.25
CA VAL A 87 -19.29 10.93 -5.03
C VAL A 87 -19.97 9.57 -4.90
N ILE A 88 -19.22 8.47 -5.05
CA ILE A 88 -19.76 7.11 -4.93
C ILE A 88 -20.28 6.88 -3.51
N MET A 89 -19.46 7.18 -2.49
CA MET A 89 -19.84 7.00 -1.09
C MET A 89 -21.11 7.81 -0.75
N TRP A 90 -21.16 9.08 -1.14
CA TRP A 90 -22.34 9.93 -0.92
C TRP A 90 -23.60 9.36 -1.57
N ASN A 91 -23.52 8.91 -2.83
CA ASN A 91 -24.67 8.31 -3.52
C ASN A 91 -25.09 6.99 -2.88
N CYS A 92 -24.15 6.13 -2.47
CA CYS A 92 -24.47 4.89 -1.76
C CYS A 92 -25.21 5.16 -0.45
N LEU A 93 -24.72 6.11 0.35
CA LEU A 93 -25.36 6.52 1.60
C LEU A 93 -26.74 7.12 1.35
N LYS A 94 -26.88 8.01 0.37
CA LYS A 94 -28.19 8.58 -0.02
C LYS A 94 -29.19 7.49 -0.40
N LEU A 95 -28.78 6.52 -1.20
CA LEU A 95 -29.62 5.39 -1.59
C LEU A 95 -29.99 4.52 -0.37
N PHE A 96 -29.03 4.20 0.48
CA PHE A 96 -29.25 3.44 1.71
C PHE A 96 -30.26 4.13 2.63
N PHE A 97 -30.06 5.41 2.94
CA PHE A 97 -30.94 6.15 3.84
C PHE A 97 -32.34 6.40 3.28
N ASN A 98 -32.49 6.49 1.95
CA ASN A 98 -33.79 6.71 1.32
C ASN A 98 -34.59 5.42 1.11
N LYS A 99 -33.92 4.28 0.91
CA LYS A 99 -34.57 3.04 0.45
C LYS A 99 -34.49 1.87 1.43
N VAL A 100 -33.45 1.83 2.28
CA VAL A 100 -33.18 0.67 3.15
C VAL A 100 -33.40 1.02 4.61
N TYR A 101 -32.79 2.10 5.07
CA TYR A 101 -32.81 2.51 6.47
C TYR A 101 -34.21 2.78 7.05
N PRO A 102 -35.19 3.37 6.33
CA PRO A 102 -36.51 3.67 6.90
C PRO A 102 -37.26 2.42 7.39
N THR A 103 -37.05 1.27 6.76
CA THR A 103 -37.65 -0.01 7.15
C THR A 103 -36.89 -0.69 8.30
N LEU A 104 -35.62 -0.36 8.48
CA LEU A 104 -34.76 -0.87 9.55
C LEU A 104 -34.62 0.09 10.73
N TYR A 105 -35.41 1.16 10.75
CA TYR A 105 -35.18 2.30 11.61
C TYR A 105 -34.99 1.89 13.08
N SER A 106 -33.82 2.24 13.61
CA SER A 106 -33.47 2.07 15.02
C SER A 106 -32.67 3.29 15.46
N GLN A 107 -33.30 4.14 16.26
CA GLN A 107 -32.68 5.38 16.73
C GLN A 107 -31.37 5.12 17.49
N LEU A 108 -31.31 4.02 18.25
CA LEU A 108 -30.12 3.64 19.00
C LEU A 108 -28.98 3.18 18.09
N GLU A 109 -29.26 2.29 17.12
CA GLU A 109 -28.25 1.83 16.14
C GLU A 109 -27.72 3.00 15.30
N PHE A 110 -28.60 3.96 14.96
CA PHE A 110 -28.22 5.16 14.22
C PHE A 110 -27.21 6.03 14.98
N ILE A 111 -27.52 6.35 16.24
CA ILE A 111 -26.71 7.26 17.05
C ILE A 111 -25.41 6.60 17.52
N LEU A 112 -25.45 5.32 17.89
CA LEU A 112 -24.31 4.64 18.50
C LEU A 112 -23.37 3.96 17.50
N VAL A 113 -23.87 3.60 16.31
CA VAL A 113 -23.08 2.84 15.33
C VAL A 113 -22.94 3.60 14.03
N ILE A 114 -24.06 3.92 13.36
CA ILE A 114 -24.01 4.46 12.00
C ILE A 114 -23.35 5.84 11.97
N VAL A 115 -23.81 6.78 12.79
CA VAL A 115 -23.27 8.16 12.80
C VAL A 115 -21.78 8.18 13.18
N PRO A 116 -21.32 7.52 14.26
CA PRO A 116 -19.90 7.46 14.60
C PRO A 116 -19.04 6.86 13.49
N SER A 117 -19.46 5.75 12.87
CA SER A 117 -18.72 5.13 11.76
C SER A 117 -18.58 6.09 10.58
N LEU A 118 -19.64 6.78 10.18
CA LEU A 118 -19.56 7.76 9.09
C LEU A 118 -18.63 8.95 9.45
N ILE A 119 -18.69 9.44 10.69
CA ILE A 119 -17.80 10.50 11.15
C ILE A 119 -16.34 10.04 11.09
N VAL A 120 -16.03 8.85 11.60
CA VAL A 120 -14.69 8.28 11.57
C VAL A 120 -14.23 8.09 10.11
N ASN A 121 -15.08 7.56 9.24
CA ASN A 121 -14.78 7.32 7.83
C ASN A 121 -14.36 8.60 7.11
N PHE A 122 -15.23 9.62 7.14
CA PHE A 122 -14.98 10.88 6.44
C PHE A 122 -13.81 11.64 7.08
N SER A 123 -13.73 11.68 8.40
CA SER A 123 -12.66 12.40 9.09
C SER A 123 -11.30 11.77 8.81
N SER A 124 -11.18 10.44 8.95
CA SER A 124 -9.93 9.72 8.69
C SER A 124 -9.50 9.80 7.24
N PHE A 125 -10.43 9.71 6.28
CA PHE A 125 -10.17 9.93 4.85
C PHE A 125 -9.62 11.33 4.58
N LEU A 126 -10.28 12.38 5.10
CA LEU A 126 -9.85 13.77 4.91
C LEU A 126 -8.49 14.01 5.57
N LEU A 127 -8.28 13.52 6.79
CA LEU A 127 -7.02 13.67 7.50
C LEU A 127 -5.88 12.94 6.79
N ALA A 128 -6.11 11.72 6.28
CA ALA A 128 -5.12 10.99 5.48
C ALA A 128 -4.80 11.72 4.15
N THR A 129 -5.82 12.33 3.53
CA THR A 129 -5.71 13.08 2.27
C THR A 129 -4.94 14.38 2.42
N PHE A 130 -5.24 15.18 3.46
CA PHE A 130 -4.76 16.56 3.54
C PHE A 130 -3.59 16.77 4.52
N ILE A 131 -3.36 15.86 5.47
CA ILE A 131 -2.20 15.99 6.36
C ILE A 131 -0.93 15.67 5.58
N SER A 132 0.07 16.55 5.71
CA SER A 132 1.40 16.34 5.16
C SER A 132 1.98 15.01 5.67
N PRO A 133 2.48 14.13 4.80
CA PRO A 133 3.03 12.82 5.19
C PRO A 133 4.26 12.91 6.10
N GLY A 134 4.89 14.08 6.19
CA GLY A 134 6.08 14.34 7.00
C GLY A 134 7.30 14.61 6.12
N VAL A 135 7.63 15.88 5.93
CA VAL A 135 8.75 16.33 5.09
C VAL A 135 9.99 16.47 5.96
N PRO A 136 11.12 15.83 5.62
CA PRO A 136 12.36 16.06 6.37
C PRO A 136 12.87 17.48 6.13
N THR A 137 13.27 18.15 7.20
CA THR A 137 13.91 19.46 7.20
C THR A 137 15.38 19.32 7.58
N HIS A 138 16.22 20.26 7.17
CA HIS A 138 17.65 20.26 7.55
C HIS A 138 17.86 20.52 9.05
N THR A 139 16.95 21.23 9.69
CA THR A 139 17.03 21.63 11.10
C THR A 139 16.93 20.44 12.06
N ASP A 140 16.22 19.38 11.66
CA ASP A 140 15.96 18.21 12.49
C ASP A 140 16.86 17.00 12.15
N LEU A 141 17.89 17.19 11.32
CA LEU A 141 18.70 16.11 10.76
C LEU A 141 19.27 15.19 11.85
N ASP A 142 19.98 15.73 12.85
CA ASP A 142 20.64 14.91 13.87
C ASP A 142 19.63 14.15 14.74
N LYS A 143 18.51 14.80 15.08
CA LYS A 143 17.40 14.17 15.82
C LYS A 143 16.78 13.02 15.02
N LEU A 144 16.57 13.22 13.72
CA LEU A 144 15.98 12.21 12.83
C LEU A 144 16.95 11.05 12.58
N LEU A 145 18.25 11.30 12.51
CA LEU A 145 19.28 10.25 12.38
C LEU A 145 19.43 9.44 13.68
N ALA A 146 19.29 10.08 14.85
CA ALA A 146 19.23 9.38 16.12
C ALA A 146 17.96 8.51 16.24
N GLN A 147 16.83 9.00 15.74
CA GLN A 147 15.56 8.26 15.75
C GLN A 147 15.56 7.08 14.76
N PHE A 148 16.14 7.28 13.58
CA PHE A 148 16.20 6.29 12.51
C PHE A 148 17.67 6.04 12.14
N PRO A 149 18.38 5.18 12.89
CA PRO A 149 19.77 4.87 12.60
C PRO A 149 19.90 4.09 11.29
N TYR A 150 21.07 4.18 10.65
CA TYR A 150 21.41 3.34 9.50
C TYR A 150 21.74 1.92 9.98
N ASN A 151 21.36 0.91 9.20
CA ASN A 151 21.64 -0.49 9.52
C ASN A 151 22.69 -1.15 8.62
N GLY A 152 23.17 -0.45 7.58
CA GLY A 152 24.17 -0.99 6.65
C GLY A 152 23.67 -2.12 5.75
N LEU A 153 22.36 -2.43 5.78
CA LEU A 153 21.70 -3.49 5.01
C LEU A 153 20.76 -2.93 3.94
N ILE A 154 19.71 -2.24 4.38
CA ILE A 154 18.68 -1.66 3.51
C ILE A 154 18.73 -0.12 3.50
N PHE A 155 19.43 0.45 4.50
CA PHE A 155 19.78 1.85 4.59
C PHE A 155 21.26 1.96 4.99
N HIS A 156 22.08 2.38 4.04
CA HIS A 156 23.51 2.55 4.22
C HIS A 156 23.82 4.00 4.56
N SER A 157 24.65 4.20 5.58
CA SER A 157 25.28 5.49 5.80
C SER A 157 26.55 5.50 4.97
N PHE A 158 26.76 6.52 4.13
CA PHE A 158 28.11 6.85 3.69
C PHE A 158 28.86 7.48 4.87
N TYR A 159 29.16 6.68 5.90
CA TYR A 159 30.26 6.95 6.80
C TYR A 159 31.41 6.09 6.30
N ASP A 160 32.25 6.69 5.48
CA ASP A 160 33.60 6.19 5.30
C ASP A 160 34.34 6.47 6.62
N TYR A 161 34.70 5.42 7.36
CA TYR A 161 35.48 5.57 8.58
C TYR A 161 36.77 4.77 8.47
N LYS A 162 37.84 5.54 8.30
CA LYS A 162 39.28 5.22 8.42
C LYS A 162 39.86 4.26 7.37
N PHE A 163 40.37 4.84 6.28
CA PHE A 163 41.80 4.78 5.95
C PHE A 163 42.22 5.99 5.07
N SER A 164 42.98 6.92 5.66
CA SER A 164 43.97 7.81 5.02
C SER A 164 43.59 8.71 3.82
N ASN A 165 42.36 9.24 3.67
CA ASN A 165 42.14 10.35 2.73
C ASN A 165 41.10 11.40 3.21
N PRO A 166 41.51 12.65 3.52
CA PRO A 166 40.60 13.71 4.00
C PRO A 166 39.51 14.15 3.00
N GLU A 167 39.65 13.87 1.71
CA GLU A 167 38.69 14.29 0.67
C GLU A 167 37.40 13.45 0.62
N TYR A 168 37.35 12.27 1.25
CA TYR A 168 36.19 11.35 1.19
C TYR A 168 35.24 11.43 2.39
N TYR A 169 35.54 12.29 3.37
CA TYR A 169 34.67 12.54 4.51
C TYR A 169 33.34 13.15 4.06
N ASN A 170 32.23 12.43 4.28
CA ASN A 170 30.83 12.91 4.22
C ASN A 170 30.08 12.89 2.88
N LYS A 171 30.11 11.81 2.10
CA LYS A 171 29.16 11.70 0.98
C LYS A 171 27.76 11.25 1.43
N LYS A 172 27.08 12.04 2.28
CA LYS A 172 25.67 11.82 2.67
C LYS A 172 24.82 11.45 1.45
N VAL A 173 24.02 10.38 1.48
CA VAL A 173 23.13 10.03 0.37
C VAL A 173 22.13 11.18 0.21
N THR A 174 22.31 12.03 -0.80
CA THR A 174 21.39 13.12 -1.08
C THR A 174 20.32 12.68 -2.07
N CYS A 175 19.13 13.29 -1.96
CA CYS A 175 18.15 13.23 -3.03
C CYS A 175 18.61 14.17 -4.15
N SER A 176 18.78 13.67 -5.37
CA SER A 176 19.17 14.49 -6.53
C SER A 176 18.14 15.55 -6.91
N THR A 177 16.86 15.34 -6.59
CA THR A 177 15.77 16.27 -6.90
C THR A 177 15.54 17.30 -5.80
N CYS A 178 15.56 16.87 -4.54
CA CYS A 178 15.27 17.77 -3.41
C CYS A 178 16.54 18.39 -2.81
N HIS A 179 17.72 17.88 -3.15
CA HIS A 179 19.02 18.23 -2.56
C HIS A 179 19.09 18.05 -1.02
N LEU A 180 18.16 17.28 -0.46
CA LEU A 180 18.12 16.93 0.97
C LEU A 180 18.98 15.69 1.25
N THR A 181 19.64 15.66 2.40
CA THR A 181 20.21 14.42 2.94
C THR A 181 19.08 13.43 3.22
N LYS A 182 19.17 12.21 2.70
CA LYS A 182 18.19 11.16 2.97
C LYS A 182 18.37 10.65 4.38
N ILE A 183 17.31 10.75 5.17
CA ILE A 183 17.20 10.05 6.45
C ILE A 183 16.91 8.56 6.16
N PRO A 184 17.40 7.60 6.96
CA PRO A 184 16.90 6.22 6.90
C PRO A 184 15.38 6.19 6.91
N ARG A 185 14.80 5.28 6.14
CA ARG A 185 13.34 5.15 5.94
C ARG A 185 12.65 6.33 5.24
N SER A 186 13.38 7.38 4.84
CA SER A 186 12.86 8.43 3.94
C SER A 186 13.00 8.04 2.47
N LYS A 187 12.11 8.54 1.61
CA LYS A 187 12.18 8.33 0.16
C LYS A 187 11.55 9.48 -0.62
N HIS A 188 12.10 9.76 -1.79
CA HIS A 188 11.52 10.69 -2.77
C HIS A 188 10.34 10.06 -3.49
N CYS A 189 9.19 10.72 -3.50
CA CYS A 189 8.05 10.34 -4.30
C CYS A 189 8.01 11.19 -5.58
N SER A 190 8.20 10.57 -6.74
CA SER A 190 8.17 11.25 -8.05
C SER A 190 6.78 11.81 -8.42
N HIS A 191 5.71 11.23 -7.86
CA HIS A 191 4.35 11.75 -8.05
C HIS A 191 4.15 13.09 -7.33
N CYS A 192 4.61 13.17 -6.07
CA CYS A 192 4.51 14.38 -5.25
C CYS A 192 5.66 15.38 -5.46
N GLY A 193 6.79 14.93 -6.03
CA GLY A 193 7.98 15.76 -6.27
C GLY A 193 8.81 16.09 -5.02
N GLN A 194 8.67 15.31 -3.94
CA GLN A 194 9.30 15.63 -2.66
C GLN A 194 9.69 14.36 -1.87
N CYS A 195 10.64 14.50 -0.93
CA CYS A 195 10.97 13.46 0.04
C CYS A 195 10.01 13.46 1.23
N PHE A 196 9.66 12.27 1.71
CA PHE A 196 8.89 12.08 2.93
C PHE A 196 9.57 11.10 3.88
N LEU A 197 9.42 11.36 5.19
CA LEU A 197 9.85 10.50 6.28
C LEU A 197 8.96 9.28 6.39
N LEU A 198 9.57 8.13 6.74
CA LEU A 198 8.89 6.86 6.95
C LEU A 198 7.91 6.53 5.81
N LEU A 199 8.29 6.84 4.57
CA LEU A 199 7.40 6.77 3.42
C LEU A 199 6.96 5.32 3.21
N ASP A 200 5.65 5.10 3.27
CA ASP A 200 5.07 3.80 3.03
C ASP A 200 4.80 3.58 1.55
N HIS A 201 3.92 4.40 0.97
CA HIS A 201 3.60 4.39 -0.45
C HIS A 201 2.93 5.71 -0.88
N HIS A 202 2.82 5.92 -2.19
CA HIS A 202 1.94 6.95 -2.75
C HIS A 202 0.54 6.35 -2.98
N CYS A 203 -0.47 6.87 -2.30
CA CYS A 203 -1.82 6.35 -2.41
C CYS A 203 -2.62 7.18 -3.41
N ILE A 204 -2.98 6.56 -4.54
CA ILE A 204 -3.80 7.20 -5.58
C ILE A 204 -5.20 7.54 -5.08
N TRP A 205 -5.74 6.80 -4.12
CA TRP A 205 -7.07 7.02 -3.53
C TRP A 205 -7.14 8.28 -2.66
N LEU A 206 -5.99 8.71 -2.14
CA LEU A 206 -5.86 9.93 -1.35
C LEU A 206 -5.26 11.09 -2.15
N ASN A 207 -4.74 10.83 -3.36
CA ASN A 207 -3.86 11.74 -4.09
C ASN A 207 -2.73 12.32 -3.20
N ASN A 208 -2.24 11.52 -2.25
CA ASN A 208 -1.24 11.90 -1.27
C ASN A 208 -0.35 10.70 -0.91
N CYS A 209 0.85 10.96 -0.40
CA CYS A 209 1.66 9.88 0.18
C CYS A 209 1.14 9.49 1.55
N VAL A 210 1.34 8.22 1.92
CA VAL A 210 1.15 7.73 3.29
C VAL A 210 2.54 7.60 3.90
N GLY A 211 2.78 8.33 4.99
CA GLY A 211 4.08 8.44 5.64
C GLY A 211 3.97 8.76 7.12
N TYR A 212 5.08 9.19 7.71
CA TYR A 212 5.26 9.38 9.15
C TYR A 212 4.10 10.07 9.90
N ASN A 213 3.55 11.16 9.37
CA ASN A 213 2.56 11.98 10.09
C ASN A 213 1.10 11.57 9.83
N ASN A 214 0.80 10.94 8.69
CA ASN A 214 -0.58 10.64 8.28
C ASN A 214 -0.89 9.13 8.21
N TYR A 215 0.09 8.24 8.44
CA TYR A 215 -0.11 6.79 8.44
C TYR A 215 -1.25 6.35 9.38
N LYS A 216 -1.34 6.93 10.59
CA LYS A 216 -2.41 6.61 11.55
C LYS A 216 -3.82 6.85 11.00
N TRP A 217 -4.01 7.94 10.24
CA TRP A 217 -5.30 8.29 9.67
C TRP A 217 -5.65 7.36 8.51
N PHE A 218 -4.66 7.00 7.70
CA PHE A 218 -4.82 6.01 6.66
C PHE A 218 -5.20 4.63 7.24
N LEU A 219 -4.56 4.19 8.33
CA LEU A 219 -4.88 2.91 8.96
C LEU A 219 -6.29 2.92 9.58
N ILE A 220 -6.68 4.01 10.26
CA ILE A 220 -8.05 4.18 10.78
C ILE A 220 -9.05 4.15 9.65
N PHE A 221 -8.77 4.83 8.54
CA PHE A 221 -9.62 4.83 7.35
C PHE A 221 -9.82 3.43 6.76
N LEU A 222 -8.75 2.63 6.63
CA LEU A 222 -8.86 1.24 6.14
C LEU A 222 -9.71 0.35 7.06
N VAL A 223 -9.45 0.40 8.36
CA VAL A 223 -10.18 -0.42 9.35
C VAL A 223 -11.65 -0.01 9.42
N ASP A 224 -11.94 1.29 9.41
CA ASP A 224 -13.31 1.79 9.41
C ASP A 224 -14.02 1.50 8.08
N MET A 225 -13.30 1.48 6.95
CA MET A 225 -13.85 1.02 5.67
C MET A 225 -14.29 -0.44 5.71
N ASP A 226 -13.47 -1.32 6.28
CA ASP A 226 -13.83 -2.72 6.49
C ASP A 226 -15.10 -2.83 7.34
N TRP A 227 -15.22 -2.01 8.39
CA TRP A 227 -16.41 -1.93 9.22
C TRP A 227 -17.64 -1.43 8.45
N VAL A 228 -17.52 -0.36 7.66
CA VAL A 228 -18.61 0.19 6.84
C VAL A 228 -19.10 -0.84 5.84
N PHE A 229 -18.21 -1.59 5.17
CA PHE A 229 -18.63 -2.65 4.25
C PHE A 229 -19.26 -3.83 4.97
N LEU A 230 -18.68 -4.28 6.09
CA LEU A 230 -19.20 -5.43 6.83
C LEU A 230 -20.58 -5.12 7.44
N TYR A 231 -20.68 -4.01 8.20
CA TYR A 231 -21.91 -3.61 8.87
C TYR A 231 -22.96 -3.09 7.88
N GLY A 232 -22.56 -2.29 6.88
CA GLY A 232 -23.44 -1.85 5.81
C GLY A 232 -23.98 -3.03 5.00
N GLY A 233 -23.14 -4.02 4.68
CA GLY A 233 -23.55 -5.28 4.07
C GLY A 233 -24.55 -6.03 4.95
N TYR A 234 -24.28 -6.17 6.24
CA TYR A 234 -25.21 -6.78 7.20
C TYR A 234 -26.58 -6.09 7.23
N LEU A 235 -26.64 -4.75 7.25
CA LEU A 235 -27.90 -4.02 7.23
C LEU A 235 -28.68 -4.24 5.93
N ASN A 236 -28.01 -4.22 4.77
CA ASN A 236 -28.67 -4.53 3.50
C ASN A 236 -29.20 -5.98 3.47
N TYR A 237 -28.43 -6.93 4.00
CA TYR A 237 -28.88 -8.32 4.14
C TYR A 237 -30.07 -8.44 5.10
N LYS A 238 -30.05 -7.77 6.26
CA LYS A 238 -31.16 -7.73 7.23
C LYS A 238 -32.43 -7.19 6.60
N PHE A 239 -32.34 -6.10 5.84
CA PHE A 239 -33.47 -5.55 5.08
C PHE A 239 -34.06 -6.57 4.11
N LEU A 240 -33.22 -7.17 3.26
CA LEU A 240 -33.66 -8.16 2.29
C LEU A 240 -34.31 -9.36 2.98
N LYS A 241 -33.73 -9.85 4.08
CA LYS A 241 -34.29 -10.96 4.88
C LYS A 241 -35.67 -10.64 5.46
N ASN A 242 -35.91 -9.41 5.91
CA ASN A 242 -37.21 -9.02 6.45
C ASN A 242 -38.31 -8.96 5.38
N GLN A 243 -37.97 -8.67 4.12
CA GLN A 243 -38.91 -8.69 2.99
C GLN A 243 -39.33 -10.11 2.57
N ILE A 244 -38.67 -11.14 3.12
CA ILE A 244 -38.83 -12.55 2.75
C ILE A 244 -39.77 -13.28 3.71
N ALA A 245 -40.04 -12.70 4.88
CA ALA A 245 -40.55 -13.44 6.04
C ALA A 245 -41.95 -14.03 5.87
N ASP A 246 -42.77 -13.58 4.91
CA ASP A 246 -44.21 -13.83 4.96
C ASP A 246 -44.84 -14.67 3.82
N GLU A 247 -44.11 -15.25 2.85
CA GLU A 247 -44.76 -15.85 1.65
C GLU A 247 -44.37 -17.29 1.17
N VAL A 248 -43.60 -18.12 1.89
CA VAL A 248 -43.28 -19.49 1.37
C VAL A 248 -43.15 -20.59 2.45
N PRO A 249 -43.78 -21.79 2.31
CA PRO A 249 -43.65 -22.91 3.24
C PRO A 249 -42.24 -23.55 3.27
N TRP A 250 -41.94 -24.23 4.38
CA TRP A 250 -40.61 -24.40 4.99
C TRP A 250 -39.58 -25.37 4.36
N SER A 251 -39.79 -25.98 3.19
CA SER A 251 -39.09 -27.26 2.89
C SER A 251 -38.19 -27.35 1.64
N SER A 252 -37.58 -26.29 1.10
CA SER A 252 -36.60 -26.51 0.01
C SER A 252 -35.43 -25.53 -0.06
N TYR A 253 -34.24 -26.04 -0.40
CA TYR A 253 -33.06 -25.29 -0.85
C TYR A 253 -33.37 -24.34 -2.03
N LEU A 254 -34.40 -24.69 -2.81
CA LEU A 254 -34.96 -23.84 -3.87
C LEU A 254 -35.64 -22.56 -3.31
N ARG A 255 -36.00 -22.49 -2.02
CA ARG A 255 -36.53 -21.29 -1.33
C ARG A 255 -35.53 -20.15 -1.38
N GLU A 256 -34.27 -20.36 -1.03
CA GLU A 256 -33.26 -19.29 -1.03
C GLU A 256 -33.09 -18.72 -2.45
N ILE A 257 -33.05 -19.59 -3.46
CA ILE A 257 -32.87 -19.19 -4.86
C ILE A 257 -34.12 -18.50 -5.43
N TRP A 258 -35.33 -18.99 -5.15
CA TRP A 258 -36.59 -18.39 -5.64
C TRP A 258 -36.91 -17.05 -4.98
N VAL A 259 -36.62 -16.94 -3.69
CA VAL A 259 -36.85 -15.74 -2.89
C VAL A 259 -35.87 -14.64 -3.28
N LEU A 260 -34.58 -14.96 -3.46
CA LEU A 260 -33.61 -14.03 -4.03
C LEU A 260 -34.05 -13.55 -5.43
N ARG A 261 -34.80 -14.36 -6.17
CA ARG A 261 -35.31 -14.04 -7.51
C ARG A 261 -36.59 -13.19 -7.52
N LYS A 262 -37.48 -13.30 -6.53
CA LYS A 262 -38.72 -12.49 -6.41
C LYS A 262 -38.43 -11.12 -5.76
N VAL A 263 -37.63 -11.10 -4.68
CA VAL A 263 -37.12 -9.85 -4.06
C VAL A 263 -36.19 -9.09 -5.02
N SER A 264 -35.61 -9.78 -6.01
CA SER A 264 -34.71 -9.23 -7.04
C SER A 264 -35.28 -8.09 -7.89
N PHE A 265 -36.60 -7.94 -8.02
CA PHE A 265 -37.18 -6.89 -8.87
C PHE A 265 -37.66 -5.66 -8.10
N ASP A 266 -38.10 -5.82 -6.85
CA ASP A 266 -38.69 -4.70 -6.08
C ASP A 266 -37.65 -3.94 -5.23
N ASN A 267 -36.52 -4.59 -4.90
CA ASN A 267 -35.51 -4.05 -3.98
C ASN A 267 -34.09 -4.06 -4.58
N GLU A 268 -33.97 -3.63 -5.84
CA GLU A 268 -32.70 -3.61 -6.59
C GLU A 268 -31.59 -2.84 -5.85
N VAL A 269 -31.93 -1.75 -5.16
CA VAL A 269 -30.96 -0.90 -4.45
C VAL A 269 -30.23 -1.66 -3.34
N ALA A 270 -30.96 -2.35 -2.47
CA ALA A 270 -30.36 -3.07 -1.34
C ALA A 270 -29.44 -4.21 -1.81
N GLN A 271 -29.79 -4.86 -2.93
CA GLN A 271 -28.97 -5.93 -3.52
C GLN A 271 -27.69 -5.38 -4.14
N ILE A 272 -27.76 -4.27 -4.86
CA ILE A 272 -26.57 -3.62 -5.44
C ILE A 272 -25.62 -3.20 -4.32
N LEU A 273 -26.14 -2.60 -3.24
CA LEU A 273 -25.34 -2.19 -2.09
C LEU A 273 -24.73 -3.39 -1.35
N LEU A 274 -25.50 -4.47 -1.14
CA LEU A 274 -25.00 -5.70 -0.54
C LEU A 274 -23.88 -6.33 -1.39
N LEU A 275 -24.08 -6.42 -2.71
CA LEU A 275 -23.07 -6.93 -3.64
C LEU A 275 -21.79 -6.08 -3.57
N LEU A 276 -21.94 -4.75 -3.62
CA LEU A 276 -20.81 -3.83 -3.53
C LEU A 276 -20.01 -4.06 -2.24
N CYS A 277 -20.69 -4.16 -1.09
CA CYS A 277 -20.05 -4.45 0.19
C CYS A 277 -19.34 -5.81 0.18
N THR A 278 -19.99 -6.84 -0.35
CA THR A 278 -19.45 -8.21 -0.38
C THR A 278 -18.21 -8.33 -1.27
N VAL A 279 -18.16 -7.60 -2.38
CA VAL A 279 -17.02 -7.63 -3.32
C VAL A 279 -15.87 -6.74 -2.83
N LEU A 280 -16.17 -5.57 -2.27
CA LEU A 280 -15.14 -4.62 -1.84
C LEU A 280 -14.53 -4.97 -0.48
N PHE A 281 -15.28 -5.58 0.44
CA PHE A 281 -14.78 -5.94 1.77
C PHE A 281 -13.50 -6.80 1.71
N PRO A 282 -13.45 -7.94 0.97
CA PRO A 282 -12.24 -8.76 0.93
C PRO A 282 -11.00 -8.03 0.40
N VAL A 283 -11.19 -7.03 -0.47
CA VAL A 283 -10.08 -6.25 -1.04
C VAL A 283 -9.50 -5.30 -0.01
N VAL A 284 -10.37 -4.51 0.63
CA VAL A 284 -9.92 -3.57 1.65
C VAL A 284 -9.36 -4.32 2.84
N PHE A 285 -9.99 -5.42 3.24
CA PHE A 285 -9.52 -6.28 4.32
C PHE A 285 -8.15 -6.88 4.01
N GLY A 286 -7.88 -7.25 2.75
CA GLY A 286 -6.56 -7.67 2.29
C GLY A 286 -5.49 -6.59 2.48
N PHE A 287 -5.80 -5.32 2.16
CA PHE A 287 -4.89 -4.21 2.45
C PHE A 287 -4.71 -3.98 3.94
N THR A 288 -5.79 -4.06 4.72
CA THR A 288 -5.74 -3.95 6.18
C THR A 288 -4.80 -4.99 6.77
N ILE A 289 -4.93 -6.27 6.36
CA ILE A 289 -4.02 -7.35 6.77
C ILE A 289 -2.58 -7.05 6.38
N GLU A 290 -2.32 -6.61 5.15
CA GLU A 290 -0.98 -6.27 4.68
C GLU A 290 -0.34 -5.19 5.57
N HIS A 291 -1.09 -4.15 5.91
CA HIS A 291 -0.61 -3.08 6.78
C HIS A 291 -0.37 -3.55 8.21
N PHE A 292 -1.25 -4.39 8.79
CA PHE A 292 -0.99 -4.99 10.10
C PHE A 292 0.23 -5.92 10.08
N ARG A 293 0.45 -6.69 9.00
CA ARG A 293 1.66 -7.50 8.83
C ARG A 293 2.92 -6.65 8.77
N ASN A 294 2.88 -5.53 8.04
CA ASN A 294 4.01 -4.60 7.96
C ASN A 294 4.31 -3.96 9.32
N ILE A 295 3.29 -3.65 10.12
CA ILE A 295 3.46 -3.20 11.51
C ILE A 295 4.10 -4.30 12.36
N TYR A 296 3.61 -5.54 12.25
CA TYR A 296 4.17 -6.70 12.95
C TYR A 296 5.65 -6.88 12.67
N LEU A 297 6.07 -6.76 11.40
CA LEU A 297 7.46 -6.90 10.97
C LEU A 297 8.32 -5.64 11.17
N GLY A 298 7.74 -4.53 11.63
CA GLY A 298 8.46 -3.26 11.80
C GLY A 298 8.87 -2.56 10.50
N VAL A 299 8.27 -2.92 9.36
CA VAL A 299 8.64 -2.41 8.02
C VAL A 299 7.56 -1.53 7.40
N THR A 300 7.94 -0.67 6.45
CA THR A 300 7.01 -0.01 5.52
C THR A 300 6.81 -0.86 4.27
N THR A 301 5.72 -0.63 3.52
CA THR A 301 5.49 -1.29 2.23
C THR A 301 6.68 -1.10 1.28
N ASN A 302 7.27 0.10 1.28
CA ASN A 302 8.47 0.42 0.52
C ASN A 302 9.73 -0.35 0.99
N GLU A 303 9.86 -0.61 2.29
CA GLU A 303 10.96 -1.39 2.85
C GLU A 303 10.83 -2.88 2.57
N THR A 304 9.61 -3.42 2.50
CA THR A 304 9.36 -4.83 2.16
C THR A 304 10.03 -5.23 0.85
N ALA A 305 10.06 -4.33 -0.15
CA ALA A 305 10.76 -4.60 -1.41
C ALA A 305 12.28 -4.69 -1.25
N LYS A 306 12.87 -3.88 -0.36
CA LYS A 306 14.31 -3.92 -0.03
C LYS A 306 14.68 -5.18 0.73
N TRP A 307 13.87 -5.56 1.73
CA TRP A 307 14.07 -6.80 2.47
C TRP A 307 13.99 -8.03 1.57
N LYS A 308 13.11 -8.03 0.56
CA LYS A 308 13.04 -9.09 -0.44
C LYS A 308 14.29 -9.20 -1.32
N PHE A 309 14.98 -8.09 -1.57
CA PHE A 309 16.28 -8.11 -2.23
C PHE A 309 17.34 -8.78 -1.32
N ILE A 310 17.38 -8.40 -0.04
CA ILE A 310 18.27 -9.05 0.94
C ILE A 310 17.99 -10.55 1.04
N GLN A 311 16.72 -10.94 1.09
CA GLN A 311 16.32 -12.35 1.12
C GLN A 311 16.82 -13.11 -0.13
N ALA A 312 16.72 -12.51 -1.32
CA ALA A 312 17.24 -13.13 -2.54
C ALA A 312 18.77 -13.36 -2.46
N LEU A 313 19.54 -12.42 -1.90
CA LEU A 313 20.98 -12.59 -1.70
C LEU A 313 21.32 -13.74 -0.72
N ILE A 314 20.47 -13.98 0.28
CA ILE A 314 20.60 -15.09 1.23
C ILE A 314 20.27 -16.42 0.53
N GLU A 315 19.17 -16.47 -0.23
CA GLU A 315 18.74 -17.64 -0.99
C GLU A 315 19.79 -18.06 -2.03
N GLU A 316 20.46 -17.10 -2.67
CA GLU A 316 21.61 -17.34 -3.55
C GLU A 316 22.90 -17.72 -2.80
N GLY A 317 22.93 -17.58 -1.47
CA GLY A 317 24.06 -17.92 -0.62
C GLY A 317 25.26 -16.98 -0.79
N ILE A 318 25.02 -15.74 -1.22
CA ILE A 318 26.06 -14.75 -1.51
C ILE A 318 26.13 -13.62 -0.48
N LEU A 319 25.23 -13.57 0.50
CA LEU A 319 25.26 -12.57 1.57
C LEU A 319 26.11 -13.02 2.76
N TYR A 320 27.02 -12.14 3.19
CA TYR A 320 27.92 -12.36 4.31
C TYR A 320 27.91 -11.16 5.26
N GLN A 321 28.22 -11.43 6.52
CA GLN A 321 28.42 -10.45 7.56
C GLN A 321 29.89 -10.48 7.99
N TYR A 322 30.52 -9.32 8.03
CA TYR A 322 31.85 -9.13 8.57
C TYR A 322 31.76 -8.34 9.87
N SER A 323 32.41 -8.83 10.93
CA SER A 323 32.48 -8.17 12.23
C SER A 323 33.93 -8.02 12.69
N ASP A 324 34.37 -6.77 12.87
CA ASP A 324 35.67 -6.44 13.47
C ASP A 324 35.57 -6.40 15.03
N LYS A 325 36.70 -6.59 15.72
CA LYS A 325 36.84 -6.47 17.19
C LYS A 325 36.37 -5.11 17.74
N ASN A 326 36.29 -4.09 16.88
CA ASN A 326 35.78 -2.75 17.19
C ASN A 326 34.26 -2.59 16.96
N THR A 327 33.48 -3.67 17.04
CA THR A 327 31.99 -3.72 16.94
C THR A 327 31.35 -3.23 15.64
N GLN A 328 32.14 -2.99 14.58
CA GLN A 328 31.59 -2.62 13.27
C GLN A 328 31.13 -3.85 12.50
N CYS A 329 29.82 -3.90 12.26
CA CYS A 329 29.18 -4.90 11.40
C CYS A 329 29.03 -4.33 9.98
N THR A 330 29.66 -4.98 8.99
CA THR A 330 29.54 -4.65 7.58
C THR A 330 28.96 -5.82 6.79
N TYR A 331 28.06 -5.56 5.86
CA TYR A 331 27.47 -6.59 5.01
C TYR A 331 28.17 -6.64 3.66
N LEU A 332 28.50 -7.86 3.23
CA LEU A 332 29.28 -8.13 2.03
C LEU A 332 28.51 -9.05 1.08
N ILE A 333 28.66 -8.82 -0.22
CA ILE A 333 28.21 -9.72 -1.29
C ILE A 333 29.44 -10.48 -1.82
N LYS A 334 29.35 -11.81 -1.86
CA LYS A 334 30.37 -12.66 -2.47
C LYS A 334 30.21 -12.67 -3.99
N SER A 335 31.22 -12.13 -4.69
CA SER A 335 31.41 -12.33 -6.13
C SER A 335 32.31 -13.53 -6.40
N ARG A 336 32.60 -13.83 -7.68
CA ARG A 336 33.40 -15.01 -8.09
C ARG A 336 34.80 -15.05 -7.46
N LEU A 337 35.43 -13.90 -7.27
CA LEU A 337 36.83 -13.78 -6.80
C LEU A 337 37.01 -12.84 -5.61
N HIS A 338 36.04 -11.97 -5.32
CA HIS A 338 36.16 -10.93 -4.30
C HIS A 338 34.87 -10.78 -3.51
N PHE A 339 34.99 -10.21 -2.31
CA PHE A 339 33.84 -9.71 -1.57
C PHE A 339 33.65 -8.24 -1.89
N LEU A 340 32.43 -7.83 -2.17
CA LEU A 340 32.05 -6.44 -2.40
C LEU A 340 31.23 -5.97 -1.21
N ARG A 341 31.45 -4.74 -0.75
CA ARG A 341 30.57 -4.19 0.28
C ARG A 341 29.19 -3.92 -0.29
N LEU A 342 28.14 -4.23 0.48
CA LEU A 342 26.75 -4.05 0.05
C LEU A 342 26.37 -2.57 -0.13
N ASP A 343 27.06 -1.66 0.56
CA ASP A 343 26.75 -0.23 0.59
C ASP A 343 27.30 0.57 -0.59
N ASN A 344 28.51 0.25 -1.05
CA ASN A 344 29.21 1.02 -2.07
C ASN A 344 29.83 0.17 -3.20
N GLU A 345 29.65 -1.15 -3.15
CA GLU A 345 30.19 -2.11 -4.13
C GLU A 345 31.74 -2.11 -4.22
N GLU A 346 32.44 -1.51 -3.26
CA GLU A 346 33.90 -1.53 -3.23
C GLU A 346 34.42 -2.92 -2.82
N SER A 347 35.55 -3.31 -3.41
CA SER A 347 36.20 -4.58 -3.11
C SER A 347 36.78 -4.58 -1.68
N PHE A 348 36.36 -5.56 -0.89
CA PHE A 348 36.94 -5.87 0.41
C PHE A 348 38.27 -6.62 0.22
N LYS A 349 39.35 -6.15 0.85
CA LYS A 349 40.71 -6.65 0.60
C LYS A 349 41.09 -7.78 1.55
N ASP A 350 42.04 -8.62 1.14
CA ASP A 350 42.46 -9.80 1.93
C ASP A 350 43.02 -9.45 3.33
N ILE A 351 43.63 -8.27 3.48
CA ILE A 351 44.15 -7.76 4.76
C ILE A 351 43.00 -7.52 5.75
N ASP A 352 41.82 -7.16 5.25
CA ASP A 352 40.66 -6.84 6.09
C ASP A 352 40.11 -8.11 6.76
N PHE A 353 40.28 -9.30 6.16
CA PHE A 353 39.85 -10.57 6.77
C PHE A 353 40.72 -11.05 7.94
N MET A 354 41.94 -10.51 8.12
CA MET A 354 42.84 -10.96 9.19
C MET A 354 42.44 -10.43 10.57
N ILE A 355 41.59 -9.41 10.65
CA ILE A 355 41.32 -8.64 11.87
C ILE A 355 39.96 -8.99 12.50
N GLY A 356 39.01 -9.47 11.68
CA GLY A 356 37.63 -9.76 12.08
C GLY A 356 37.14 -11.16 11.73
N ARG A 357 35.84 -11.40 11.97
CA ARG A 357 35.14 -12.65 11.65
C ARG A 357 34.21 -12.43 10.47
N LEU A 358 34.34 -13.27 9.45
CA LEU A 358 33.40 -13.37 8.34
C LEU A 358 32.43 -14.53 8.61
N SER A 359 31.13 -14.25 8.63
CA SER A 359 30.04 -15.24 8.73
C SER A 359 29.17 -15.18 7.48
N LYS A 360 28.80 -16.35 6.96
CA LYS A 360 27.74 -16.43 5.95
C LYS A 360 26.40 -16.24 6.64
N ILE A 361 25.49 -15.51 6.00
CA ILE A 361 24.10 -15.41 6.47
C ILE A 361 23.31 -16.52 5.77
N GLU A 362 22.71 -17.43 6.55
CA GLU A 362 21.98 -18.58 6.02
C GLU A 362 20.47 -18.37 6.05
N SER A 363 19.99 -17.53 6.99
CA SER A 363 18.59 -17.22 7.18
C SER A 363 18.37 -15.72 7.37
N ILE A 364 17.20 -15.23 6.93
CA ILE A 364 16.76 -13.86 7.23
C ILE A 364 16.60 -13.63 8.75
N HIS A 365 16.38 -14.70 9.52
CA HIS A 365 16.28 -14.65 10.97
C HIS A 365 17.62 -14.44 11.67
N ASP A 366 18.75 -14.63 10.96
CA ASP A 366 20.08 -14.34 11.48
C ASP A 366 20.39 -12.83 11.44
N ILE A 367 19.54 -12.05 10.76
CA ILE A 367 19.66 -10.59 10.64
C ILE A 367 18.71 -9.93 11.63
N ASP A 368 19.28 -9.07 12.48
CA ASP A 368 18.50 -8.20 13.34
C ASP A 368 17.91 -7.02 12.55
N ASN A 369 16.58 -6.96 12.48
CA ASN A 369 15.89 -5.78 11.97
C ASN A 369 15.77 -4.75 13.08
N ILE A 370 16.76 -3.85 13.18
CA ILE A 370 16.80 -2.78 14.20
C ILE A 370 15.58 -1.83 14.20
N TYR A 371 14.75 -1.89 13.17
CA TYR A 371 13.51 -1.11 13.06
C TYR A 371 12.28 -1.85 13.61
N ASP A 372 12.38 -3.15 13.84
CA ASP A 372 11.36 -3.95 14.50
C ASP A 372 11.60 -3.94 16.01
N LYS A 373 10.70 -3.27 16.73
CA LYS A 373 10.73 -3.15 18.21
C LYS A 373 9.67 -4.03 18.86
N GLY A 374 9.13 -4.99 18.12
CA GLY A 374 7.97 -5.78 18.49
C GLY A 374 6.65 -5.10 18.15
N PHE A 375 5.63 -5.92 17.86
CA PHE A 375 4.34 -5.47 17.32
C PHE A 375 3.73 -4.28 18.06
N LEU A 376 3.66 -4.33 19.41
CA LEU A 376 3.03 -3.25 20.19
C LEU A 376 3.79 -1.92 20.04
N GLN A 377 5.12 -1.96 20.05
CA GLN A 377 5.93 -0.76 19.92
C GLN A 377 5.88 -0.21 18.49
N ASN A 378 5.97 -1.10 17.49
CA ASN A 378 5.79 -0.72 16.09
C ASN A 378 4.41 -0.08 15.86
N PHE A 379 3.37 -0.66 16.46
CA PHE A 379 2.02 -0.11 16.39
C PHE A 379 1.93 1.28 17.03
N LYS A 380 2.47 1.46 18.24
CA LYS A 380 2.53 2.78 18.90
C LYS A 380 3.26 3.82 18.05
N GLU A 381 4.40 3.45 17.45
CA GLU A 381 5.16 4.35 16.57
C GLU A 381 4.35 4.78 15.35
N ARG A 382 3.66 3.82 14.70
CA ARG A 382 2.80 4.07 13.53
C ARG A 382 1.56 4.88 13.87
N MET A 383 1.00 4.66 15.06
CA MET A 383 -0.17 5.37 15.57
C MET A 383 0.16 6.68 16.26
N ARG A 384 1.46 6.99 16.43
CA ARG A 384 1.94 8.20 17.13
C ARG A 384 1.43 8.30 18.57
N ILE A 385 1.26 7.15 19.24
CA ILE A 385 0.85 7.06 20.65
C ILE A 385 2.13 7.14 21.50
N GLN A 386 2.15 8.06 22.46
CA GLN A 386 3.27 8.25 23.39
C GLN A 386 3.26 7.19 24.50
#